data_AF-A0AAP9XLR1-F1
#
_entry.id   AF-A0AAP9XLR1-F1
#
_cell.length_a   1.000
_cell.length_b   1.000
_cell.length_c   1.000
_cell.angle_alpha   90.00
_cell.angle_beta   90.00
_cell.angle_gamma   90.00
#
_symmetry.space_group_name_H-M   'P 1'
#
loop_
_entity.id
_entity.type
_entity.pdbx_description
1 polymer ?
#
loop_
_entity_poly.entity_id
_entity_poly.type
_entity_poly.pdbx_seq_one_letter_code
_entity_poly.pdbx_strand_id
1 'polypeptide(L)'
;MRPGNVIVILILLAAVWWQTDQLSEARTRNKLLTETATGYDQVIQEVQATAIQTHKLLAEVKAREQQRNAEGERRREAMQAAFNGDTCAVTRVPDAVSRSLQKRTARTGHSIDP
;
A
#
# COMPACT_ATOMS: atom_id res chain seq x y z
N MET A 1 -66.85 8.91 -37.70
CA MET A 1 -65.99 9.69 -36.78
C MET A 1 -65.58 10.97 -37.49
N ARG A 2 -65.67 12.15 -36.85
CA ARG A 2 -65.21 13.41 -37.47
C ARG A 2 -63.68 13.37 -37.65
N PRO A 3 -63.12 13.83 -38.77
CA PRO A 3 -61.68 13.75 -39.05
C PRO A 3 -60.84 14.45 -37.96
N GLY A 4 -61.36 15.51 -37.35
CA GLY A 4 -60.71 16.18 -36.22
C GLY A 4 -60.48 15.30 -35.00
N ASN A 5 -61.34 14.32 -34.72
CA ASN A 5 -61.16 13.42 -33.57
C ASN A 5 -60.02 12.43 -33.79
N VAL A 6 -59.80 12.00 -35.04
CA VAL A 6 -58.71 11.07 -35.38
C VAL A 6 -57.36 11.76 -35.19
N ILE A 7 -57.26 13.03 -35.60
CA ILE A 7 -56.04 13.84 -35.44
C ILE A 7 -55.70 14.01 -33.96
N VAL A 8 -56.70 14.33 -33.12
CA VAL A 8 -56.49 14.50 -31.67
C VAL A 8 -56.02 13.19 -31.02
N ILE A 9 -56.62 12.06 -31.40
CA ILE A 9 -56.22 10.73 -30.89
C ILE A 9 -54.76 10.40 -31.27
N LEU A 10 -54.36 10.70 -32.51
CA LEU A 10 -52.98 10.46 -32.95
C LEU A 10 -51.96 11.31 -32.18
N ILE A 11 -52.28 12.57 -31.90
CA ILE A 11 -51.40 13.45 -31.12
C ILE A 11 -51.26 12.93 -29.68
N LEU A 12 -52.36 12.46 -29.07
CA LEU A 12 -52.32 11.88 -27.72
C LEU A 12 -51.48 10.60 -27.67
N LEU A 13 -51.60 9.73 -28.68
CA LEU A 13 -50.79 8.51 -28.75
C LEU A 13 -49.30 8.81 -28.88
N ALA A 14 -48.93 9.79 -29.71
CA ALA A 14 -47.54 10.22 -29.86
C ALA A 14 -46.97 10.80 -28.54
N ALA A 15 -47.75 11.59 -27.82
CA ALA A 15 -47.35 12.14 -26.52
C ALA A 15 -47.16 11.05 -25.46
N VAL A 16 -48.06 10.07 -25.41
CA VAL A 16 -47.95 8.91 -24.49
C VAL A 16 -46.75 8.04 -24.84
N TRP A 17 -46.49 7.83 -26.14
CA TRP A 17 -45.31 7.10 -26.60
C TRP A 17 -44.02 7.78 -26.17
N TRP A 18 -43.90 9.09 -26.41
CA TRP A 18 -42.74 9.87 -26.00
C TRP A 18 -42.50 9.84 -24.49
N GLN A 19 -43.57 9.93 -23.70
CA GLN A 19 -43.48 9.87 -22.25
C GLN A 19 -43.07 8.48 -21.75
N THR A 20 -43.54 7.42 -22.40
CA THR A 20 -43.18 6.04 -22.06
C THR A 20 -41.73 5.73 -22.41
N ASP A 21 -41.27 6.23 -23.56
CA ASP A 21 -39.90 6.06 -24.04
C ASP A 21 -38.89 6.72 -23.09
N GLN A 22 -39.13 7.99 -22.73
CA GLN A 22 -38.34 8.72 -21.73
C GLN A 22 -38.30 8.03 -20.37
N LEU A 23 -39.43 7.49 -19.92
CA LEU A 23 -39.51 6.77 -18.65
C LEU A 23 -38.74 5.44 -18.69
N SER A 24 -38.71 4.78 -19.84
CA SER A 24 -37.97 3.53 -20.05
C SER A 24 -36.46 3.75 -20.02
N GLU A 25 -35.98 4.85 -20.62
CA GLU A 25 -34.56 5.20 -20.64
C GLU A 25 -34.08 5.57 -19.23
N ALA A 26 -34.88 6.35 -18.50
CA ALA A 26 -34.60 6.71 -17.10
C ALA A 26 -34.53 5.48 -16.18
N ARG A 27 -35.44 4.50 -16.34
CA ARG A 27 -35.41 3.25 -15.57
C ARG A 27 -34.18 2.40 -15.89
N THR A 28 -33.76 2.38 -17.15
CA THR A 28 -32.60 1.60 -17.60
C THR A 28 -31.30 2.18 -17.06
N ARG A 29 -31.14 3.52 -17.12
CA ARG A 29 -30.00 4.19 -16.49
C ARG A 29 -29.94 3.94 -14.99
N ASN A 30 -31.06 4.06 -14.29
CA ASN A 30 -31.12 3.78 -12.85
C ASN A 30 -30.77 2.33 -12.52
N LYS A 31 -31.20 1.35 -13.33
CA LYS A 31 -30.79 -0.06 -13.15
C LYS A 31 -29.29 -0.26 -13.32
N LEU A 32 -28.68 0.34 -14.35
CA LEU A 32 -27.24 0.28 -14.56
C LEU A 32 -26.45 0.95 -13.43
N LEU A 33 -26.93 2.10 -12.94
CA LEU A 33 -26.38 2.80 -11.76
C LEU A 33 -26.52 1.96 -10.49
N THR A 34 -27.63 1.24 -10.33
CA THR A 34 -27.86 0.37 -9.16
C THR A 34 -26.99 -0.88 -9.22
N GLU A 35 -26.88 -1.53 -10.39
CA GLU A 35 -26.02 -2.71 -10.58
C GLU A 35 -24.53 -2.36 -10.40
N THR A 36 -24.09 -1.23 -10.94
CA THR A 36 -22.71 -0.75 -10.75
C THR A 36 -22.46 -0.40 -9.28
N ALA A 37 -23.37 0.30 -8.61
CA ALA A 37 -23.25 0.61 -7.18
C ALA A 37 -23.19 -0.65 -6.30
N THR A 38 -24.02 -1.66 -6.58
CA THR A 38 -23.96 -2.95 -5.86
C THR A 38 -22.67 -3.73 -6.14
N GLY A 39 -22.15 -3.63 -7.38
CA GLY A 39 -20.87 -4.25 -7.73
C GLY A 39 -19.68 -3.63 -7.00
N TYR A 40 -19.69 -2.30 -6.80
CA TYR A 40 -18.64 -1.63 -6.02
C TYR A 40 -18.73 -1.93 -4.53
N ASP A 41 -19.93 -2.05 -3.95
CA ASP A 41 -20.11 -2.34 -2.52
C ASP A 41 -19.53 -3.71 -2.13
N GLN A 42 -19.70 -4.71 -3.00
CA GLN A 42 -19.15 -6.05 -2.80
C GLN A 42 -17.62 -6.06 -2.81
N VAL A 43 -17.00 -5.34 -3.76
CA VAL A 43 -15.53 -5.20 -3.83
C VAL A 43 -14.99 -4.39 -2.64
N ILE A 44 -15.70 -3.35 -2.19
CA ILE A 44 -15.28 -2.54 -1.03
C ILE A 44 -15.32 -3.37 0.26
N GLN A 45 -16.31 -4.25 0.44
CA GLN A 45 -16.35 -5.15 1.60
C GLN A 45 -15.20 -6.16 1.60
N GLU A 46 -14.87 -6.75 0.46
CA GLU A 46 -13.74 -7.69 0.33
C GLU A 46 -12.40 -6.99 0.60
N VAL A 47 -12.22 -5.77 0.11
CA VAL A 47 -11.02 -4.96 0.37
C VAL A 47 -10.94 -4.53 1.84
N GLN A 48 -12.06 -4.15 2.46
CA GLN A 48 -12.08 -3.82 3.90
C GLN A 48 -11.71 -5.02 4.77
N ALA A 49 -12.26 -6.19 4.48
CA ALA A 49 -11.94 -7.41 5.23
C ALA A 49 -10.45 -7.75 5.11
N THR A 50 -9.88 -7.58 3.91
CA THR A 50 -8.46 -7.79 3.65
C THR A 50 -7.59 -6.73 4.34
N ALA A 51 -8.03 -5.46 4.38
CA ALA A 51 -7.31 -4.37 5.06
C ALA A 51 -7.27 -4.55 6.59
N ILE A 52 -8.34 -5.05 7.20
CA ILE A 52 -8.35 -5.33 8.65
C ILE A 52 -7.33 -6.43 9.00
N GLN A 53 -7.21 -7.45 8.15
CA GLN A 53 -6.22 -8.52 8.33
C GLN A 53 -4.79 -8.01 8.16
N THR A 54 -4.52 -7.14 7.19
CA THR A 54 -3.18 -6.56 6.99
C THR A 54 -2.79 -5.64 8.14
N HIS A 55 -3.72 -4.83 8.68
CA HIS A 55 -3.44 -3.98 9.85
C HIS A 55 -3.04 -4.78 11.10
N LYS A 56 -3.68 -5.94 11.33
CA LYS A 56 -3.30 -6.83 12.44
C LYS A 56 -1.91 -7.43 12.23
N LEU A 57 -1.58 -7.84 11.01
CA LEU A 57 -0.27 -8.39 10.67
C LEU A 57 0.83 -7.33 10.77
N LEU A 58 0.57 -6.11 10.30
CA LEU A 58 1.48 -4.95 10.41
C LEU A 58 1.78 -4.61 11.87
N ALA A 59 0.77 -4.66 12.74
CA ALA A 59 0.96 -4.43 14.17
C ALA A 59 1.86 -5.50 14.81
N GLU A 60 1.67 -6.78 14.45
CA GLU A 60 2.50 -7.88 14.94
C GLU A 60 3.95 -7.78 14.43
N VAL A 61 4.14 -7.48 13.14
CA VAL A 61 5.47 -7.30 12.55
C VAL A 61 6.21 -6.15 13.23
N LYS A 62 5.54 -5.00 13.42
CA LYS A 62 6.12 -3.86 14.12
C LYS A 62 6.51 -4.20 15.56
N ALA A 63 5.69 -4.97 16.27
CA ALA A 63 6.02 -5.43 17.63
C ALA A 63 7.25 -6.36 17.64
N ARG A 64 7.36 -7.29 16.68
CA ARG A 64 8.53 -8.17 16.55
C ARG A 64 9.80 -7.41 16.19
N GLU A 65 9.71 -6.40 15.33
CA GLU A 65 10.85 -5.54 15.00
C GLU A 65 11.33 -4.74 16.21
N GLN A 66 10.41 -4.16 16.99
CA GLN A 66 10.76 -3.47 18.24
C GLN A 66 11.45 -4.40 19.23
N GLN A 67 10.95 -5.64 19.36
CA GLN A 67 11.57 -6.64 20.24
C GLN A 67 12.99 -7.00 19.78
N ARG A 68 13.18 -7.26 18.48
CA ARG A 68 14.51 -7.53 17.90
C ARG A 68 15.47 -6.37 18.06
N ASN A 69 15.00 -5.13 17.92
CA ASN A 69 15.83 -3.95 18.08
C ASN A 69 16.26 -3.77 19.54
N ALA A 70 15.33 -3.95 20.49
CA ALA A 70 15.65 -3.88 21.92
C ALA A 70 16.63 -4.99 22.35
N GLU A 71 16.47 -6.21 21.84
CA GLU A 71 17.42 -7.30 22.08
C GLU A 71 18.78 -7.02 21.42
N GLY A 72 18.78 -6.48 20.19
CA GLY A 72 19.98 -6.03 19.51
C GLY A 72 20.75 -4.98 20.29
N GLU A 73 20.04 -4.01 20.88
CA GLU A 73 20.66 -2.97 21.71
C GLU A 73 21.25 -3.56 22.99
N ARG A 74 20.53 -4.45 23.70
CA ARG A 74 21.10 -5.17 24.85
C ARG A 74 22.35 -5.96 24.48
N ARG A 75 22.39 -6.58 23.30
CA ARG A 75 23.59 -7.29 22.82
C ARG A 75 24.75 -6.34 22.55
N ARG A 76 24.48 -5.15 21.98
CA ARG A 76 25.50 -4.11 21.76
C ARG A 76 26.06 -3.59 23.08
N GLU A 77 25.19 -3.29 24.04
CA GLU A 77 25.58 -2.87 25.39
C GLU A 77 26.42 -3.94 26.10
N ALA A 78 26.01 -5.21 26.01
CA ALA A 78 26.77 -6.32 26.59
C ALA A 78 28.16 -6.46 25.94
N MET A 79 28.27 -6.32 24.62
CA MET A 79 29.56 -6.32 23.92
C MET A 79 30.41 -5.11 24.32
N GLN A 80 29.82 -3.92 24.37
CA GLN A 80 30.50 -2.70 24.80
C GLN A 80 31.04 -2.83 26.24
N ALA A 81 30.24 -3.39 27.15
CA ALA A 81 30.66 -3.63 28.52
C ALA A 81 31.82 -4.63 28.60
N ALA A 82 31.79 -5.70 27.79
CA ALA A 82 32.90 -6.64 27.69
C ALA A 82 34.18 -5.98 27.16
N PHE A 83 34.08 -5.11 26.15
CA PHE A 83 35.22 -4.37 25.61
C PHE A 83 35.84 -3.38 26.60
N ASN A 84 35.02 -2.73 27.43
CA ASN A 84 35.52 -1.78 28.44
C ASN A 84 36.38 -2.45 29.52
N GLY A 85 36.19 -3.75 29.75
CA GLY A 85 36.99 -4.52 30.71
C GLY A 85 38.33 -5.02 30.17
N ASP A 86 38.55 -4.95 28.84
CA ASP A 86 39.76 -5.47 28.19
C ASP A 86 40.68 -4.32 27.74
N THR A 87 41.75 -4.09 28.50
CA THR A 87 42.75 -3.03 28.26
C THR A 87 43.33 -3.06 26.84
N CYS A 88 43.45 -4.25 26.24
CA CYS A 88 43.97 -4.43 24.87
C CYS A 88 42.95 -4.00 23.81
N ALA A 89 41.65 -4.08 24.09
CA ALA A 89 40.60 -3.70 23.15
C ALA A 89 40.32 -2.19 23.16
N VAL A 90 40.48 -1.52 24.32
CA VAL A 90 40.28 -0.06 24.47
C VAL A 90 41.55 0.76 24.19
N THR A 91 42.73 0.14 24.09
CA THR A 91 43.95 0.88 23.75
C THR A 91 43.88 1.38 22.31
N ARG A 92 44.00 2.71 22.14
CA ARG A 92 44.02 3.33 20.81
C ARG A 92 45.22 2.80 20.02
N VAL A 93 44.96 2.24 18.85
CA VAL A 93 46.02 1.78 17.94
C VAL A 93 46.88 2.98 17.52
N PRO A 94 48.22 2.92 17.62
CA PRO A 94 49.10 4.01 17.21
C PRO A 94 48.94 4.37 15.73
N ASP A 95 48.93 5.68 15.43
CA ASP A 95 48.65 6.21 14.08
C ASP A 95 49.62 5.68 13.01
N ALA A 96 50.89 5.44 13.37
CA ALA A 96 51.88 4.88 12.46
C ALA A 96 51.48 3.47 12.00
N VAL A 97 50.95 2.65 12.90
CA VAL A 97 50.47 1.29 12.61
C VAL A 97 49.20 1.37 11.76
N SER A 98 48.25 2.23 12.13
CA SER A 98 47.00 2.43 11.38
C SER A 98 47.26 2.87 9.94
N ARG A 99 48.12 3.87 9.73
CA ARG A 99 48.56 4.31 8.39
C ARG A 99 49.28 3.19 7.62
N SER A 100 50.10 2.39 8.28
CA SER A 100 50.79 1.26 7.64
C SER A 100 49.80 0.19 7.15
N LEU A 101 48.74 -0.08 7.91
CA LEU A 101 47.69 -1.04 7.58
C LEU A 101 46.84 -0.53 6.42
N GLN A 102 46.40 0.73 6.46
CA GLN A 102 45.67 1.36 5.35
C GLN A 102 46.49 1.37 4.05
N LYS A 103 47.81 1.60 4.14
CA LYS A 103 48.69 1.55 2.97
C LYS A 103 48.84 0.13 2.41
N ARG A 104 48.80 -0.91 3.25
CA ARG A 104 48.79 -2.30 2.79
C ARG A 104 47.47 -2.65 2.12
N THR A 105 46.32 -2.36 2.75
CA THR A 105 45.01 -2.66 2.16
C THR A 105 44.78 -1.93 0.85
N ALA A 106 45.24 -0.67 0.73
CA ALA A 106 45.20 0.06 -0.53
C ALA A 106 46.04 -0.62 -1.62
N ARG A 107 47.20 -1.20 -1.29
CA ARG A 107 48.02 -1.97 -2.24
C ARG A 107 47.39 -3.30 -2.63
N THR A 108 46.78 -4.02 -1.70
CA THR A 108 46.08 -5.28 -2.00
C THR A 108 44.79 -5.05 -2.78
N GLY A 109 44.07 -3.95 -2.53
CA GLY A 109 42.91 -3.56 -3.32
C GLY A 109 43.28 -3.13 -4.73
N HIS A 110 44.40 -2.41 -4.89
CA HIS A 110 44.91 -2.00 -6.20
C HIS A 110 45.46 -3.16 -7.05
N SER A 111 45.79 -4.31 -6.45
CA SER A 111 46.13 -5.55 -7.17
C SER A 111 44.91 -6.43 -7.52
N ILE A 112 43.70 -5.99 -7.16
CA ILE A 112 42.43 -6.71 -7.42
C ILE A 112 41.55 -5.94 -8.46
N ASP A 113 42.03 -4.81 -9.00
CA ASP A 113 41.43 -4.23 -10.22
C ASP A 113 42.08 -4.87 -11.48
N PRO A 114 41.28 -5.36 -12.45
CA PRO A 114 41.76 -5.98 -13.69
C PRO A 114 42.39 -5.02 -14.69
#